data_AF-A0AA88KE56-F1
#
_entry.id   AF-A0AA88KE56-F1
#
_cell.length_a   1.000
_cell.length_b   1.000
_cell.length_c   1.000
_cell.angle_alpha   90.00
_cell.angle_beta   90.00
_cell.angle_gamma   90.00
#
_symmetry.space_group_name_H-M   'P 1'
#
loop_
_entity.id
_entity.type
_entity.pdbx_description
1 polymer ?
#
loop_
_entity_poly.entity_id
_entity_poly.type
_entity_poly.pdbx_seq_one_letter_code
_entity_poly.pdbx_strand_id
1 'polypeptide(L)'
;MSQTQSLGTFSEDVSPKLHPDKLSGKECICCTIRTAAKGFPKIYVGKYRTLILCKKSHALDNTENKRLAEMIDKINDEVISTNDSKQSILDGESDEENAIEDVMCSGCKNVDSSSMCGAVCKGTLYIKEKKGQTESNIFFCKGSHLIKYLVRHYCSHKSGKKKKTNPNSSVTNRSSKKRTKDQIIDESETDDECEHDVIETHTTPSNFTQYVIDCNVIHKITGICEKGFHELIQLRKQTRLNALGRPIEIPVEDEIMITLTHLRQYCTDQFLSCIFQIEKRAITTIRIRVLDWLYIELKRYICMQTLQFRMDNSEEYFKHLITIIIDGSEQPAFCCDSAILDFEFYSAKKNQHSITILMAMTPSGHIGYLSPCFPGRVNDNELFNKTSSHWLSEMDASEFIFGDSGFKGLPRVITPPDDPSLRKIFSSVRIRVENKFREIKIFKSCKERIRIKTQSKTEVLRIAHMRWVVVGAFCNLNWTRYSNKDFEMS
;
A
#
# COMPACT_ATOMS: atom_id res chain seq x y z
N MET A 1 44.09 -32.27 9.07
CA MET A 1 44.57 -30.96 9.56
C MET A 1 43.39 -30.01 9.53
N SER A 2 43.00 -29.54 10.71
CA SER A 2 41.91 -28.59 10.93
C SER A 2 42.23 -27.22 10.35
N GLN A 3 41.23 -26.52 9.85
CA GLN A 3 41.12 -25.07 10.07
C GLN A 3 39.66 -24.62 9.92
N THR A 4 39.06 -24.38 11.09
CA THR A 4 37.89 -23.56 11.36
C THR A 4 38.30 -22.08 11.34
N GLN A 5 37.48 -21.21 10.73
CA GLN A 5 37.38 -19.75 10.94
C GLN A 5 36.30 -19.23 9.96
N SER A 6 35.37 -18.34 10.25
CA SER A 6 34.78 -17.73 11.45
C SER A 6 33.55 -16.96 10.93
N LEU A 7 32.39 -17.04 11.59
CA LEU A 7 31.20 -16.26 11.27
C LEU A 7 31.45 -14.76 11.53
N GLY A 8 31.24 -13.93 10.50
CA GLY A 8 31.19 -12.48 10.61
C GLY A 8 29.76 -12.00 10.89
N THR A 9 29.58 -11.33 12.02
CA THR A 9 28.38 -10.68 12.51
C THR A 9 27.95 -9.50 11.63
N PHE A 10 26.67 -9.46 11.26
CA PHE A 10 26.02 -8.29 10.63
C PHE A 10 25.45 -7.36 11.71
N SER A 11 25.97 -6.12 11.76
CA SER A 11 25.23 -4.95 12.22
C SER A 11 25.99 -3.68 11.82
N GLU A 12 25.36 -2.79 11.05
CA GLU A 12 25.32 -1.35 11.36
C GLU A 12 24.35 -0.60 10.43
N ASP A 13 23.47 0.17 11.09
CA ASP A 13 22.48 1.08 10.53
C ASP A 13 23.14 2.20 9.69
N VAL A 14 22.79 2.28 8.41
CA VAL A 14 23.12 3.46 7.59
C VAL A 14 21.96 4.44 7.66
N SER A 15 22.00 5.33 8.66
CA SER A 15 21.21 6.56 8.65
C SER A 15 21.65 7.46 7.49
N PRO A 16 20.74 8.16 6.79
CA PRO A 16 21.11 9.07 5.70
C PRO A 16 21.99 10.21 6.24
N LYS A 17 23.20 10.36 5.67
CA LYS A 17 24.15 11.43 6.02
C LYS A 17 23.56 12.79 5.63
N LEU A 18 23.40 13.67 6.62
CA LEU A 18 23.06 15.08 6.47
C LEU A 18 24.26 15.84 5.86
N HIS A 19 24.04 16.60 4.78
CA HIS A 19 25.00 17.58 4.27
C HIS A 19 24.68 18.96 4.85
N PRO A 20 25.42 19.46 5.85
CA PRO A 20 25.16 20.75 6.51
C PRO A 20 25.38 21.97 5.60
N ASP A 21 26.12 21.82 4.50
CA ASP A 21 26.62 22.96 3.71
C ASP A 21 25.71 23.40 2.54
N LYS A 22 24.49 22.83 2.40
CA LYS A 22 23.58 23.09 1.27
C LYS A 22 22.33 23.90 1.63
N LEU A 23 22.39 24.78 2.63
CA LEU A 23 21.25 25.62 3.01
C LEU A 23 21.13 26.86 2.10
N SER A 24 20.78 26.66 0.83
CA SER A 24 20.30 27.73 -0.05
C SER A 24 18.97 27.35 -0.68
N GLY A 25 17.86 27.49 0.07
CA GLY A 25 16.48 27.78 -0.37
C GLY A 25 15.81 26.95 -1.48
N LYS A 26 16.48 25.93 -2.04
CA LYS A 26 16.05 25.21 -3.25
C LYS A 26 15.56 23.80 -2.94
N GLU A 27 15.93 23.22 -1.80
CA GLU A 27 15.62 21.83 -1.47
C GLU A 27 14.87 21.76 -0.12
N CYS A 28 13.94 20.82 -0.02
CA CYS A 28 13.21 20.58 1.21
C CYS A 28 14.14 20.09 2.32
N ILE A 29 14.06 20.71 3.49
CA ILE A 29 14.86 20.34 4.66
C ILE A 29 14.62 18.89 5.13
N CYS A 30 13.44 18.32 4.86
CA CYS A 30 13.10 16.96 5.25
C CYS A 30 13.39 15.92 4.15
N CYS A 31 13.29 16.30 2.88
CA CYS A 31 13.07 15.34 1.78
C CYS A 31 13.98 15.57 0.55
N THR A 32 14.84 16.61 0.56
CA THR A 32 15.71 17.09 -0.55
C THR A 32 15.03 17.40 -1.90
N ILE A 33 13.70 17.25 -2.00
CA ILE A 33 12.92 17.62 -3.20
C ILE A 33 12.98 19.14 -3.43
N ARG A 34 13.13 19.54 -4.69
CA ARG A 34 13.34 20.95 -5.11
C ARG A 34 12.10 21.84 -5.22
N THR A 35 10.94 21.35 -4.81
CA THR A 35 9.65 22.03 -4.98
C THR A 35 9.01 22.30 -3.63
N ALA A 36 8.75 23.57 -3.31
CA ALA A 36 8.00 23.95 -2.13
C ALA A 36 6.50 23.62 -2.26
N ALA A 37 5.86 23.26 -1.17
CA ALA A 37 4.41 23.05 -1.14
C ALA A 37 3.65 24.32 -1.55
N LYS A 38 2.70 24.20 -2.48
CA LYS A 38 1.88 25.33 -2.94
C LYS A 38 1.12 25.97 -1.77
N GLY A 39 1.34 27.26 -1.52
CA GLY A 39 0.68 28.02 -0.45
C GLY A 39 1.28 27.79 0.95
N PHE A 40 2.43 27.14 1.07
CA PHE A 40 3.15 26.98 2.33
C PHE A 40 4.29 28.02 2.42
N PRO A 41 4.51 28.67 3.58
CA PRO A 41 5.49 29.75 3.68
C PRO A 41 6.92 29.18 3.66
N LYS A 42 7.85 30.00 3.16
CA LYS A 42 9.28 29.76 3.37
C LYS A 42 9.64 30.11 4.81
N ILE A 43 10.56 29.37 5.40
CA ILE A 43 11.09 29.60 6.74
C ILE A 43 12.44 30.28 6.59
N TYR A 44 12.62 31.43 7.24
CA TYR A 44 13.84 32.20 7.22
C TYR A 44 14.57 31.99 8.54
N VAL A 45 15.89 31.77 8.45
CA VAL A 45 16.78 31.64 9.61
C VAL A 45 17.97 32.57 9.37
N GLY A 46 17.97 33.73 10.02
CA GLY A 46 18.89 34.83 9.74
C GLY A 46 18.55 35.62 8.48
N LYS A 47 19.55 36.34 7.97
CA LYS A 47 19.56 37.11 6.74
C LYS A 47 19.74 36.21 5.50
N TYR A 48 20.54 35.13 5.59
CA TYR A 48 20.97 34.39 4.40
C TYR A 48 20.37 32.98 4.24
N ARG A 49 19.85 32.35 5.30
CA ARG A 49 19.32 30.98 5.19
C ARG A 49 17.81 30.97 5.00
N THR A 50 17.37 30.16 4.04
CA THR A 50 15.94 29.90 3.80
C THR A 50 15.70 28.40 3.69
N LEU A 51 14.70 27.92 4.42
CA LEU A 51 14.25 26.53 4.44
C LEU A 51 12.87 26.44 3.78
N ILE A 52 12.63 25.33 3.07
CA ILE A 52 11.33 25.04 2.45
C ILE A 52 10.84 23.66 2.88
N LEU A 53 9.52 23.48 2.93
CA LEU A 53 8.89 22.18 3.06
C LEU A 53 8.22 21.78 1.74
N CYS A 54 8.52 20.57 1.25
CA CYS A 54 7.96 20.04 0.01
C CYS A 54 6.48 19.68 0.13
N LYS A 55 6.01 19.37 1.34
CA LYS A 55 4.64 18.95 1.65
C LYS A 55 4.23 19.45 3.04
N LYS A 56 2.92 19.69 3.25
CA LYS A 56 2.35 20.05 4.57
C LYS A 56 2.50 18.93 5.61
N SER A 57 2.59 17.68 5.16
CA SER A 57 2.71 16.49 6.01
C SER A 57 3.96 16.51 6.89
N HIS A 58 5.05 17.14 6.44
CA HIS A 58 6.28 17.30 7.24
C HIS A 58 6.10 18.12 8.51
N ALA A 59 5.03 18.92 8.60
CA ALA A 59 4.67 19.64 9.81
C ALA A 59 3.55 18.93 10.62
N LEU A 60 2.97 17.84 10.13
CA LEU A 60 1.82 17.16 10.77
C LEU A 60 2.21 15.85 11.48
N ASP A 61 3.25 15.15 11.05
CA ASP A 61 3.71 13.92 11.69
C ASP A 61 4.40 14.25 13.03
N ASN A 62 3.87 13.72 14.15
CA ASN A 62 4.38 14.00 15.49
C ASN A 62 5.87 13.63 15.70
N THR A 63 6.36 12.61 14.98
CA THR A 63 7.75 12.15 15.07
C THR A 63 8.67 12.97 14.16
N GLU A 64 8.22 13.31 12.95
CA GLU A 64 8.95 14.25 12.08
C GLU A 64 8.96 15.67 12.64
N ASN A 65 7.91 16.09 13.33
CA ASN A 65 7.80 17.42 13.95
C ASN A 65 8.87 17.68 14.98
N LYS A 66 9.17 16.68 15.82
CA LYS A 66 10.23 16.80 16.82
C LYS A 66 11.60 16.95 16.14
N ARG A 67 11.88 16.12 15.14
CA ARG A 67 13.14 16.16 14.37
C ARG A 67 13.29 17.47 13.59
N LEU A 68 12.23 17.92 12.93
CA LEU A 68 12.21 19.17 12.19
C LEU A 68 12.41 20.37 13.15
N ALA A 69 11.80 20.34 14.34
CA ALA A 69 12.01 21.37 15.36
C ALA A 69 13.49 21.43 15.76
N GLU A 70 14.08 20.29 16.10
CA GLU A 70 15.48 20.17 16.51
C GLU A 70 16.44 20.62 15.41
N MET A 71 16.16 20.29 14.15
CA MET A 71 16.95 20.76 13.01
C MET A 71 16.89 22.29 12.85
N ILE A 72 15.69 22.86 12.95
CA ILE A 72 15.51 24.31 12.86
C ILE A 72 16.22 25.02 14.02
N ASP A 73 16.11 24.47 15.23
CA ASP A 73 16.77 25.02 16.42
C ASP A 73 18.30 24.99 16.25
N LYS A 74 18.87 23.87 15.78
CA LYS A 74 20.31 23.76 15.51
C LYS A 74 20.78 24.80 14.48
N ILE A 75 20.05 24.98 13.37
CA ILE A 75 20.38 25.97 12.34
C ILE A 75 20.27 27.39 12.92
N ASN A 76 19.29 27.65 13.77
CA ASN A 76 19.09 28.96 14.40
C ASN A 76 20.20 29.28 15.41
N ASP A 77 20.62 28.31 16.21
CA ASP A 77 21.73 28.47 17.16
C ASP A 77 23.07 28.71 16.43
N GLU A 78 23.29 28.04 15.30
CA GLU A 78 24.43 28.33 14.42
C GLU A 78 24.40 29.76 13.88
N VAL A 79 23.24 30.26 13.46
CA VAL A 79 23.08 31.63 12.97
C VAL A 79 23.33 32.65 14.09
N ILE A 80 22.78 32.43 15.28
CA ILE A 80 22.97 33.30 16.44
C ILE A 80 24.43 33.34 16.88
N SER A 81 25.11 32.19 16.91
CA SER A 81 26.52 32.10 17.33
C SER A 81 27.50 32.68 16.31
N THR A 82 27.16 32.66 15.02
CA THR A 82 28.00 33.19 13.95
C THR A 82 27.61 34.60 13.51
N ASN A 83 26.58 35.20 14.12
CA ASN A 83 25.95 36.44 13.69
C ASN A 83 25.60 36.45 12.18
N ASP A 84 25.23 35.27 11.66
CA ASP A 84 24.95 34.99 10.25
C ASP A 84 26.07 35.38 9.24
N SER A 85 27.32 35.53 9.70
CA SER A 85 28.45 36.01 8.88
C SER A 85 29.04 34.99 7.90
N LYS A 86 28.63 33.71 7.95
CA LYS A 86 29.27 32.66 7.13
C LYS A 86 28.99 32.75 5.62
N GLN A 87 28.08 33.62 5.17
CA GLN A 87 27.89 33.89 3.74
C GLN A 87 28.66 35.13 3.24
N SER A 88 29.23 35.97 4.12
CA SER A 88 29.86 37.24 3.76
C SER A 88 31.38 37.16 3.51
N ILE A 89 31.94 35.96 3.27
CA ILE A 89 33.36 35.81 2.92
C ILE A 89 33.59 35.85 1.40
N LEU A 90 32.53 35.87 0.57
CA LEU A 90 32.68 35.87 -0.89
C LEU A 90 32.38 37.19 -1.59
N ASP A 91 31.63 38.11 -0.99
CA ASP A 91 31.35 39.43 -1.57
C ASP A 91 31.66 40.48 -0.50
N GLY A 92 32.77 41.20 -0.69
CA GLY A 92 33.38 42.12 0.29
C GLY A 92 32.59 43.40 0.55
N GLU A 93 31.35 43.29 1.03
CA GLU A 93 30.55 44.40 1.51
C GLU A 93 30.42 44.32 3.03
N SER A 94 30.99 45.31 3.72
CA SER A 94 30.81 45.54 5.14
C SER A 94 29.44 46.17 5.39
N ASP A 95 28.43 45.33 5.62
CA ASP A 95 27.11 45.80 6.00
C ASP A 95 27.05 46.11 7.50
N GLU A 96 26.57 47.32 7.78
CA GLU A 96 26.29 47.91 9.08
C GLU A 96 25.59 46.93 10.04
N GLU A 97 26.01 46.96 11.31
CA GLU A 97 25.46 46.21 12.44
C GLU A 97 23.97 46.52 12.62
N ASN A 98 23.11 45.80 11.90
CA ASN A 98 21.70 45.72 12.26
C ASN A 98 21.62 44.96 13.58
N ALA A 99 21.52 45.71 14.67
CA ALA A 99 21.31 45.18 16.00
C ALA A 99 20.16 44.17 15.96
N ILE A 100 20.43 42.98 16.48
CA ILE A 100 19.44 41.93 16.69
C ILE A 100 18.35 42.49 17.61
N GLU A 101 17.23 42.95 17.04
CA GLU A 101 16.13 43.49 17.83
C GLU A 101 15.41 42.37 18.60
N ASP A 102 15.16 42.63 19.88
CA ASP A 102 14.35 41.78 20.74
C ASP A 102 12.89 41.83 20.30
N VAL A 103 12.38 40.73 19.75
CA VAL A 103 11.01 40.61 19.22
C VAL A 103 10.23 39.52 19.94
N MET A 104 8.91 39.67 19.98
CA MET A 104 8.02 38.72 20.66
C MET A 104 7.73 37.48 19.80
N CYS A 105 7.90 36.30 20.37
CA CYS A 105 7.58 35.03 19.71
C CYS A 105 6.07 34.88 19.49
N SER A 106 5.69 34.67 18.22
CA SER A 106 4.30 34.50 17.76
C SER A 106 3.80 33.05 17.80
N GLY A 107 4.62 32.10 18.25
CA GLY A 107 4.23 30.69 18.35
C GLY A 107 3.37 30.35 19.58
N CYS A 108 2.73 29.19 19.54
CA CYS A 108 1.85 28.68 20.60
C CYS A 108 2.55 27.63 21.46
N LYS A 109 2.17 27.52 22.74
CA LYS A 109 2.67 26.46 23.63
C LYS A 109 2.14 25.09 23.22
N ASN A 110 0.87 24.98 22.84
CA ASN A 110 0.25 23.78 22.26
C ASN A 110 -0.52 24.13 20.98
N VAL A 111 -0.78 23.13 20.13
CA VAL A 111 -1.52 23.32 18.87
C VAL A 111 -2.97 23.73 19.15
N ASP A 112 -3.59 23.09 20.16
CA ASP A 112 -5.01 23.27 20.50
C ASP A 112 -5.28 24.40 21.51
N SER A 113 -4.23 24.94 22.16
CA SER A 113 -4.38 26.02 23.13
C SER A 113 -4.28 27.40 22.47
N SER A 114 -5.05 28.37 22.98
CA SER A 114 -4.88 29.78 22.65
C SER A 114 -3.68 30.42 23.35
N SER A 115 -2.97 29.67 24.22
CA SER A 115 -1.83 30.18 24.98
C SER A 115 -0.60 30.40 24.09
N MET A 116 -0.29 31.69 23.86
CA MET A 116 0.92 32.11 23.15
C MET A 116 2.17 31.86 23.99
N CYS A 117 3.32 31.73 23.33
CA CYS A 117 4.60 31.58 23.99
C CYS A 117 4.96 32.82 24.82
N GLY A 118 4.86 34.02 24.23
CA GLY A 118 5.17 35.29 24.88
C GLY A 118 6.65 35.49 25.26
N ALA A 119 7.56 34.64 24.77
CA ALA A 119 9.00 34.82 25.00
C ALA A 119 9.57 35.87 24.04
N VAL A 120 10.53 36.66 24.52
CA VAL A 120 11.36 37.53 23.69
C VAL A 120 12.41 36.68 22.98
N CYS A 121 12.66 36.93 21.69
CA CYS A 121 13.70 36.27 20.92
C CYS A 121 14.42 37.24 19.98
N LYS A 122 15.58 36.80 19.51
CA LYS A 122 16.51 37.52 18.64
C LYS A 122 16.02 37.80 17.21
N GLY A 123 14.76 37.53 16.89
CA GLY A 123 14.20 37.77 15.55
C GLY A 123 14.85 36.98 14.39
N THR A 124 15.74 36.04 14.66
CA THR A 124 16.47 35.29 13.63
C THR A 124 15.60 34.24 12.93
N LEU A 125 14.59 33.67 13.59
CA LEU A 125 13.70 32.65 13.03
C LEU A 125 12.33 33.25 12.70
N TYR A 126 11.97 33.34 11.41
CA TYR A 126 10.72 33.96 10.98
C TYR A 126 10.11 33.40 9.69
N ILE A 127 8.84 33.74 9.45
CA ILE A 127 8.17 33.57 8.16
C ILE A 127 7.63 34.92 7.66
N LYS A 128 7.44 35.06 6.35
CA LYS A 128 6.79 36.22 5.74
C LYS A 128 5.32 35.90 5.45
N GLU A 129 4.41 36.70 5.99
CA GLU A 129 2.97 36.57 5.75
C GLU A 129 2.44 37.80 4.99
N LYS A 130 1.73 37.57 3.88
CA LYS A 130 1.07 38.64 3.11
C LYS A 130 -0.41 38.74 3.50
N LYS A 131 -0.83 39.93 3.95
CA LYS A 131 -2.24 40.25 4.23
C LYS A 131 -2.67 41.45 3.38
N GLY A 132 -3.18 41.17 2.19
CA GLY A 132 -3.54 42.21 1.22
C GLY A 132 -2.30 42.79 0.54
N GLN A 133 -2.08 44.10 0.65
CA GLN A 133 -0.91 44.79 0.09
C GLN A 133 0.28 44.88 1.05
N THR A 134 0.13 44.47 2.32
CA THR A 134 1.20 44.52 3.32
C THR A 134 1.82 43.14 3.58
N GLU A 135 3.14 43.11 3.76
CA GLU A 135 3.92 41.93 4.14
C GLU A 135 4.50 42.15 5.54
N SER A 136 4.29 41.20 6.45
CA SER A 136 4.77 41.26 7.83
C SER A 136 5.61 40.03 8.16
N ASN A 137 6.70 40.23 8.91
CA ASN A 137 7.51 39.14 9.46
C ASN A 137 6.88 38.62 10.75
N ILE A 138 6.80 37.29 10.88
CA ILE A 138 6.29 36.61 12.06
C ILE A 138 7.43 35.81 12.68
N PHE A 139 7.80 36.14 13.92
CA PHE A 139 9.01 35.65 14.57
C PHE A 139 8.73 34.53 15.58
N PHE A 140 9.72 33.66 15.77
CA PHE A 140 9.63 32.50 16.67
C PHE A 140 10.91 32.34 17.49
N CYS A 141 10.79 31.89 18.74
CA CYS A 141 11.95 31.66 19.60
C CYS A 141 12.58 30.27 19.42
N LYS A 142 11.85 29.31 18.84
CA LYS A 142 12.31 27.94 18.56
C LYS A 142 11.48 27.23 17.50
N GLY A 143 12.04 26.20 16.88
CA GLY A 143 11.46 25.39 15.81
C GLY A 143 10.13 24.75 16.22
N SER A 144 10.02 24.26 17.45
CA SER A 144 8.76 23.68 17.94
C SER A 144 7.59 24.68 17.97
N HIS A 145 7.86 25.98 18.21
CA HIS A 145 6.85 27.03 18.19
C HIS A 145 6.47 27.44 16.77
N LEU A 146 7.45 27.51 15.87
CA LEU A 146 7.22 27.71 14.43
C LEU A 146 6.37 26.58 13.84
N ILE A 147 6.70 25.31 14.10
CA ILE A 147 5.97 24.16 13.55
C ILE A 147 4.52 24.16 14.03
N LYS A 148 4.27 24.39 15.32
CA LYS A 148 2.91 24.50 15.86
C LYS A 148 2.11 25.62 15.17
N TYR A 149 2.77 26.75 14.90
CA TYR A 149 2.16 27.84 14.13
C TYR A 149 1.82 27.40 12.70
N LEU A 150 2.75 26.72 12.01
CA LEU A 150 2.53 26.21 10.65
C LEU A 150 1.36 25.22 10.59
N VAL A 151 1.26 24.29 11.55
CA VAL A 151 0.14 23.35 11.66
C VAL A 151 -1.18 24.08 11.78
N ARG A 152 -1.25 25.04 12.71
CA ARG A 152 -2.46 25.78 13.02
C ARG A 152 -2.93 26.66 11.86
N HIS A 153 -2.01 27.33 11.17
CA HIS A 153 -2.35 28.35 10.18
C HIS A 153 -2.32 27.87 8.73
N TYR A 154 -1.52 26.86 8.41
CA TYR A 154 -1.31 26.40 7.03
C TYR A 154 -1.75 24.96 6.79
N CYS A 155 -1.83 24.12 7.82
CA CYS A 155 -2.26 22.72 7.70
C CYS A 155 -3.72 22.49 8.11
N SER A 156 -4.27 23.34 8.98
CA SER A 156 -5.66 23.22 9.43
C SER A 156 -6.63 23.75 8.37
N HIS A 157 -7.33 22.87 7.65
CA HIS A 157 -8.42 23.26 6.77
C HIS A 157 -9.60 23.82 7.59
N LYS A 158 -9.71 25.15 7.73
CA LYS A 158 -11.02 25.77 7.85
C LYS A 158 -11.71 25.64 6.49
N SER A 159 -12.67 24.71 6.41
CA SER A 159 -13.74 24.74 5.42
C SER A 159 -14.28 26.18 5.28
N GLY A 160 -14.45 26.62 4.04
CA GLY A 160 -14.79 28.01 3.73
C GLY A 160 -16.09 28.47 4.40
N LYS A 161 -15.98 29.27 5.46
CA LYS A 161 -16.96 30.34 5.73
C LYS A 161 -16.45 31.61 5.06
N LYS A 162 -17.01 31.92 3.89
CA LYS A 162 -17.00 33.28 3.34
C LYS A 162 -17.48 34.22 4.45
N LYS A 163 -16.61 35.16 4.87
CA LYS A 163 -17.03 36.35 5.62
C LYS A 163 -18.10 37.06 4.80
N LYS A 164 -19.37 36.95 5.20
CA LYS A 164 -20.38 37.92 4.81
C LYS A 164 -20.18 39.14 5.70
N THR A 165 -19.78 40.23 5.05
CA THR A 165 -19.92 41.59 5.56
C THR A 165 -21.40 41.85 5.85
N ASN A 166 -21.72 42.31 7.06
CA ASN A 166 -22.97 43.02 7.33
C ASN A 166 -22.93 44.35 6.57
N PRO A 167 -24.06 44.74 5.98
CA PRO A 167 -24.64 45.99 6.41
C PRO A 167 -26.11 45.82 6.81
N ASN A 168 -26.48 46.58 7.84
CA ASN A 168 -27.82 46.70 8.37
C ASN A 168 -28.86 47.11 7.31
N SER A 169 -30.09 46.70 7.62
CA SER A 169 -31.34 47.46 7.58
C SER A 169 -32.40 47.05 6.55
N SER A 170 -33.58 46.77 7.11
CA SER A 170 -34.93 46.91 6.52
C SER A 170 -35.32 45.87 5.45
N VAL A 171 -36.57 45.41 5.27
CA VAL A 171 -37.88 45.55 5.92
C VAL A 171 -38.78 44.50 5.21
N THR A 172 -39.76 43.95 5.94
CA THR A 172 -41.02 43.29 5.48
C THR A 172 -41.07 41.94 4.72
N ASN A 173 -41.80 41.02 5.38
CA ASN A 173 -42.97 40.23 4.97
C ASN A 173 -42.97 39.26 3.75
N ARG A 174 -43.39 38.04 4.12
CA ARG A 174 -44.49 37.21 3.57
C ARG A 174 -44.14 35.93 2.79
N SER A 175 -44.68 34.85 3.37
CA SER A 175 -45.36 33.69 2.77
C SER A 175 -44.56 32.60 2.03
N SER A 176 -44.54 31.44 2.69
CA SER A 176 -45.10 30.17 2.20
C SER A 176 -44.63 29.60 0.86
N LYS A 177 -43.85 28.49 0.89
CA LYS A 177 -44.25 27.18 0.33
C LYS A 177 -43.15 26.11 0.46
N LYS A 178 -43.39 25.18 1.39
CA LYS A 178 -43.24 23.72 1.34
C LYS A 178 -42.57 23.12 0.08
N ARG A 179 -41.46 22.36 0.26
CA ARG A 179 -41.32 20.96 -0.19
C ARG A 179 -39.98 20.32 0.25
N THR A 180 -40.15 19.26 1.05
CA THR A 180 -39.41 17.99 1.16
C THR A 180 -37.88 17.98 1.19
N LYS A 181 -37.36 17.44 2.29
CA LYS A 181 -35.96 17.25 2.69
C LYS A 181 -35.72 15.75 2.72
N ASP A 182 -34.91 15.22 1.81
CA ASP A 182 -34.31 13.89 1.97
C ASP A 182 -33.06 14.04 2.83
N GLN A 183 -33.12 13.49 4.04
CA GLN A 183 -32.00 13.36 4.96
C GLN A 183 -31.28 12.05 4.67
N ILE A 184 -30.02 12.15 4.24
CA ILE A 184 -29.03 11.10 4.47
C ILE A 184 -28.52 11.33 5.89
N ILE A 185 -28.81 10.37 6.76
CA ILE A 185 -28.34 10.33 8.15
C ILE A 185 -26.88 9.86 8.12
N ASP A 186 -26.02 10.69 8.69
CA ASP A 186 -24.63 10.42 9.02
C ASP A 186 -24.67 9.94 10.49
N GLU A 187 -24.61 8.63 10.70
CA GLU A 187 -24.55 8.04 12.04
C GLU A 187 -23.08 7.86 12.43
N SER A 188 -22.61 8.80 13.24
CA SER A 188 -21.48 8.64 14.13
C SER A 188 -21.89 7.73 15.28
N GLU A 189 -21.42 6.47 15.29
CA GLU A 189 -21.55 5.59 16.45
C GLU A 189 -20.61 6.06 17.56
N THR A 190 -21.20 6.58 18.63
CA THR A 190 -20.61 6.67 19.97
C THR A 190 -20.89 5.37 20.69
N ASP A 191 -19.86 4.82 21.35
CA ASP A 191 -19.95 3.64 22.21
C ASP A 191 -20.86 3.95 23.41
N ASP A 192 -22.09 3.46 23.39
CA ASP A 192 -22.94 3.32 24.56
C ASP A 192 -23.01 1.84 24.95
N GLU A 193 -22.51 1.53 26.14
CA GLU A 193 -22.67 0.24 26.81
C GLU A 193 -24.16 -0.01 27.09
N CYS A 194 -24.77 -0.96 26.36
CA CYS A 194 -26.05 -1.54 26.74
C CYS A 194 -25.85 -2.99 27.16
N GLU A 195 -26.04 -3.23 28.46
CA GLU A 195 -26.36 -4.55 29.01
C GLU A 195 -27.58 -5.10 28.27
N HIS A 196 -27.39 -6.17 27.51
CA HIS A 196 -28.49 -6.96 26.97
C HIS A 196 -28.48 -8.33 27.64
N ASP A 197 -29.62 -8.64 28.27
CA ASP A 197 -29.97 -9.95 28.82
C ASP A 197 -29.69 -11.06 27.81
N VAL A 198 -28.87 -12.02 28.24
CA VAL A 198 -28.54 -13.23 27.50
C VAL A 198 -29.78 -14.12 27.48
N ILE A 199 -30.52 -14.09 26.37
CA ILE A 199 -31.41 -15.19 26.01
C ILE A 199 -30.50 -16.26 25.38
N GLU A 200 -30.12 -17.27 26.17
CA GLU A 200 -29.46 -18.48 25.66
C GLU A 200 -30.44 -19.27 24.77
N THR A 201 -30.52 -18.92 23.49
CA THR A 201 -31.02 -19.87 22.48
C THR A 201 -29.83 -20.69 22.00
N HIS A 202 -29.71 -21.92 22.51
CA HIS A 202 -28.91 -22.98 21.90
C HIS A 202 -29.48 -23.34 20.51
N THR A 203 -29.27 -22.50 19.51
CA THR A 203 -29.47 -22.87 18.11
C THR A 203 -28.21 -23.60 17.64
N THR A 204 -28.35 -24.90 17.40
CA THR A 204 -27.37 -25.69 16.65
C THR A 204 -27.08 -24.98 15.32
N PRO A 205 -25.81 -24.86 14.89
CA PRO A 205 -25.48 -24.24 13.61
C PRO A 205 -26.20 -24.99 12.49
N SER A 206 -27.05 -24.30 11.74
CA SER A 206 -27.65 -24.88 10.54
C SER A 206 -26.54 -25.11 9.52
N ASN A 207 -26.25 -26.37 9.17
CA ASN A 207 -25.25 -26.72 8.17
C ASN A 207 -25.64 -26.11 6.81
N PHE A 208 -24.99 -25.03 6.40
CA PHE A 208 -25.32 -24.30 5.17
C PHE A 208 -25.14 -25.21 3.93
N THR A 209 -24.13 -26.07 3.96
CA THR A 209 -23.82 -27.04 2.90
C THR A 209 -24.75 -28.26 2.84
N GLN A 210 -25.64 -28.44 3.82
CA GLN A 210 -26.65 -29.50 3.79
C GLN A 210 -27.80 -29.18 2.82
N TYR A 211 -27.91 -27.91 2.38
CA TYR A 211 -28.81 -27.47 1.33
C TYR A 211 -28.11 -27.57 -0.03
N VAL A 212 -28.43 -28.65 -0.74
CA VAL A 212 -28.10 -29.00 -2.14
C VAL A 212 -27.56 -27.82 -2.97
N ILE A 213 -26.24 -27.73 -3.07
CA ILE A 213 -25.59 -26.77 -3.96
C ILE A 213 -25.33 -27.48 -5.28
N ASP A 214 -26.16 -27.18 -6.30
CA ASP A 214 -25.91 -27.57 -7.70
C ASP A 214 -24.46 -27.25 -8.09
N CYS A 215 -23.80 -28.14 -8.84
CA CYS A 215 -22.46 -27.97 -9.40
C CYS A 215 -22.22 -26.58 -10.04
N ASN A 216 -23.23 -26.04 -10.72
CA ASN A 216 -23.19 -24.70 -11.32
C ASN A 216 -23.08 -23.60 -10.25
N VAL A 217 -23.76 -23.79 -9.13
CA VAL A 217 -23.79 -22.85 -8.01
C VAL A 217 -22.45 -22.89 -7.26
N ILE A 218 -21.86 -24.08 -7.07
CA ILE A 218 -20.51 -24.21 -6.48
C ILE A 218 -19.50 -23.37 -7.27
N HIS A 219 -19.45 -23.55 -8.60
CA HIS A 219 -18.48 -22.81 -9.41
C HIS A 219 -18.69 -21.29 -9.37
N LYS A 220 -19.95 -20.84 -9.43
CA LYS A 220 -20.27 -19.40 -9.38
C LYS A 220 -19.89 -18.77 -8.04
N ILE A 221 -20.10 -19.48 -6.93
CA ILE A 221 -19.85 -18.95 -5.58
C ILE A 221 -18.37 -19.07 -5.19
N THR A 222 -17.74 -20.21 -5.47
CA THR A 222 -16.38 -20.55 -5.00
C THR A 222 -15.29 -20.28 -6.03
N GLY A 223 -15.64 -20.17 -7.31
CA GLY A 223 -14.69 -20.00 -8.40
C GLY A 223 -13.97 -21.28 -8.84
N ILE A 224 -14.27 -22.43 -8.21
CA ILE A 224 -13.70 -23.75 -8.57
C ILE A 224 -14.80 -24.74 -8.96
N CYS A 225 -14.49 -25.71 -9.81
CA CYS A 225 -15.42 -26.76 -10.19
C CYS A 225 -15.73 -27.72 -9.03
N GLU A 226 -16.80 -28.50 -9.18
CA GLU A 226 -17.25 -29.46 -8.18
C GLU A 226 -16.18 -30.49 -7.80
N LYS A 227 -15.42 -30.99 -8.78
CA LYS A 227 -14.30 -31.91 -8.56
C LYS A 227 -13.27 -31.31 -7.59
N GLY A 228 -12.80 -30.09 -7.86
CA GLY A 228 -11.82 -29.42 -7.00
C GLY A 228 -12.37 -29.14 -5.60
N PHE A 229 -13.66 -28.80 -5.49
CA PHE A 229 -14.32 -28.59 -4.20
C PHE A 229 -14.34 -29.88 -3.36
N HIS A 230 -14.72 -31.01 -3.95
CA HIS A 230 -14.72 -32.31 -3.27
C HIS A 230 -13.32 -32.78 -2.90
N GLU A 231 -12.32 -32.62 -3.78
CA GLU A 231 -10.92 -32.94 -3.49
C GLU A 231 -10.41 -32.15 -2.27
N LEU A 232 -10.74 -30.86 -2.16
CA LEU A 232 -10.40 -30.05 -1.00
C LEU A 232 -11.09 -30.52 0.29
N ILE A 233 -12.37 -30.91 0.23
CA ILE A 233 -13.10 -31.45 1.39
C ILE A 233 -12.41 -32.72 1.90
N GLN A 234 -12.08 -33.66 1.00
CA GLN A 234 -11.43 -34.91 1.38
C GLN A 234 -10.05 -34.66 2.00
N LEU A 235 -9.25 -33.79 1.37
CA LEU A 235 -7.95 -33.42 1.90
C LEU A 235 -8.06 -32.75 3.28
N ARG A 236 -9.04 -31.86 3.46
CA ARG A 236 -9.25 -31.14 4.72
C ARG A 236 -9.74 -32.06 5.84
N LYS A 237 -10.61 -33.02 5.54
CA LYS A 237 -11.03 -34.08 6.49
C LYS A 237 -9.81 -34.84 7.00
N GLN A 238 -8.91 -35.26 6.11
CA GLN A 238 -7.68 -35.94 6.50
C GLN A 238 -6.78 -35.07 7.38
N THR A 239 -6.57 -33.79 7.02
CA THR A 239 -5.75 -32.88 7.84
C THR A 239 -6.35 -32.63 9.23
N ARG A 240 -7.69 -32.56 9.35
CA ARG A 240 -8.37 -32.37 10.65
C ARG A 240 -8.26 -33.59 11.55
N LEU A 241 -8.33 -34.80 11.00
CA LEU A 241 -8.14 -36.04 11.78
C LEU A 241 -6.75 -36.09 12.43
N ASN A 242 -5.75 -35.50 11.76
CA ASN A 242 -4.38 -35.43 12.25
C ASN A 242 -4.13 -34.24 13.19
N ALA A 243 -5.10 -33.35 13.39
CA ALA A 243 -4.93 -32.15 14.21
C ALA A 243 -5.15 -32.46 15.69
N LEU A 244 -4.18 -32.09 16.54
CA LEU A 244 -4.30 -32.16 17.99
C LEU A 244 -5.12 -30.98 18.52
N GLY A 245 -6.07 -31.23 19.43
CA GLY A 245 -6.82 -30.16 20.13
C GLY A 245 -8.32 -30.40 20.22
N ARG A 246 -9.05 -29.36 20.66
CA ARG A 246 -10.52 -29.41 20.78
C ARG A 246 -11.15 -29.64 19.40
N PRO A 247 -12.13 -30.56 19.27
CA PRO A 247 -12.88 -30.74 18.04
C PRO A 247 -13.50 -29.43 17.56
N ILE A 248 -13.32 -29.12 16.28
CA ILE A 248 -13.96 -27.96 15.65
C ILE A 248 -15.42 -28.35 15.37
N GLU A 249 -16.37 -27.61 15.92
CA GLU A 249 -17.81 -27.91 15.83
C GLU A 249 -18.41 -27.64 14.43
N ILE A 250 -17.68 -26.92 13.57
CA ILE A 250 -18.13 -26.53 12.23
C ILE A 250 -17.80 -27.63 11.21
N PRO A 251 -18.71 -27.98 10.27
CA PRO A 251 -18.42 -28.92 9.19
C PRO A 251 -17.25 -28.50 8.30
N VAL A 252 -16.56 -29.48 7.70
CA VAL A 252 -15.43 -29.21 6.80
C VAL A 252 -15.90 -28.49 5.54
N GLU A 253 -17.05 -28.90 5.03
CA GLU A 253 -17.71 -28.35 3.88
C GLU A 253 -17.95 -26.84 4.06
N ASP A 254 -18.44 -26.43 5.23
CA ASP A 254 -18.65 -25.03 5.57
C ASP A 254 -17.32 -24.26 5.71
N GLU A 255 -16.28 -24.84 6.34
CA GLU A 255 -14.95 -24.21 6.42
C GLU A 255 -14.38 -23.86 5.04
N ILE A 256 -14.47 -24.82 4.10
CA ILE A 256 -14.01 -24.67 2.73
C ILE A 256 -14.90 -23.67 1.99
N MET A 257 -16.23 -23.78 2.11
CA MET A 257 -17.18 -22.90 1.43
C MET A 257 -17.01 -21.44 1.87
N ILE A 258 -16.88 -21.17 3.17
CA ILE A 258 -16.63 -19.81 3.72
C ILE A 258 -15.38 -19.21 3.07
N THR A 259 -14.28 -19.97 3.06
CA THR A 259 -12.98 -19.48 2.61
C THR A 259 -12.95 -19.26 1.10
N LEU A 260 -13.46 -20.21 0.31
CA LEU A 260 -13.52 -20.09 -1.14
C LEU A 260 -14.49 -19.00 -1.59
N THR A 261 -15.64 -18.86 -0.92
CA THR A 261 -16.58 -17.74 -1.15
C THR A 261 -15.89 -16.41 -0.89
N HIS A 262 -15.10 -16.29 0.18
CA HIS A 262 -14.30 -15.09 0.40
C HIS A 262 -13.26 -14.86 -0.70
N LEU A 263 -12.53 -15.88 -1.16
CA LEU A 263 -11.54 -15.70 -2.23
C LEU A 263 -12.21 -15.23 -3.53
N ARG A 264 -13.31 -15.89 -3.90
CA ARG A 264 -14.03 -15.63 -5.14
C ARG A 264 -14.80 -14.31 -5.11
N GLN A 265 -15.63 -14.11 -4.09
CA GLN A 265 -16.56 -12.99 -4.01
C GLN A 265 -16.00 -11.79 -3.22
N TYR A 266 -14.97 -12.01 -2.42
CA TYR A 266 -14.35 -10.99 -1.57
C TYR A 266 -15.32 -10.28 -0.64
N CYS A 267 -16.26 -11.06 -0.10
CA CYS A 267 -17.21 -10.64 0.92
C CYS A 267 -16.50 -10.32 2.25
N THR A 268 -17.10 -9.41 3.02
CA THR A 268 -16.63 -9.09 4.39
C THR A 268 -16.95 -10.24 5.35
N ASP A 269 -16.21 -10.30 6.46
CA ASP A 269 -16.46 -11.31 7.49
C ASP A 269 -17.85 -11.11 8.13
N GLN A 270 -18.39 -9.88 8.21
CA GLN A 270 -19.78 -9.64 8.62
C GLN A 270 -20.78 -10.29 7.67
N PHE A 271 -20.60 -10.14 6.35
CA PHE A 271 -21.53 -10.71 5.38
C PHE A 271 -21.52 -12.24 5.43
N LEU A 272 -20.33 -12.84 5.54
CA LEU A 272 -20.18 -14.28 5.71
C LEU A 272 -20.80 -14.75 7.04
N SER A 273 -20.65 -13.99 8.12
CA SER A 273 -21.30 -14.28 9.40
C SER A 273 -22.82 -14.36 9.28
N CYS A 274 -23.44 -13.44 8.54
CA CYS A 274 -24.89 -13.48 8.28
C CYS A 274 -25.32 -14.67 7.42
N ILE A 275 -24.55 -15.05 6.39
CA ILE A 275 -24.91 -16.17 5.51
C ILE A 275 -24.81 -17.51 6.23
N PHE A 276 -23.70 -17.72 6.93
CA PHE A 276 -23.40 -19.00 7.56
C PHE A 276 -23.94 -19.10 8.99
N GLN A 277 -24.54 -18.04 9.55
CA GLN A 277 -25.05 -17.98 10.92
C GLN A 277 -23.96 -18.38 11.95
N ILE A 278 -22.72 -17.93 11.71
CA ILE A 278 -21.55 -18.16 12.56
C ILE A 278 -21.01 -16.81 12.99
N GLU A 279 -20.61 -16.68 14.26
CA GLU A 279 -20.04 -15.44 14.80
C GLU A 279 -18.89 -14.92 13.92
N LYS A 280 -18.88 -13.60 13.64
CA LYS A 280 -17.85 -12.94 12.82
C LYS A 280 -16.43 -13.34 13.23
N ARG A 281 -16.14 -13.44 14.54
CA ARG A 281 -14.81 -13.83 15.04
C ARG A 281 -14.41 -15.24 14.62
N ALA A 282 -15.35 -16.18 14.65
CA ALA A 282 -15.15 -17.53 14.17
C ALA A 282 -14.94 -17.56 12.65
N ILE A 283 -15.72 -16.82 11.86
CA ILE A 283 -15.51 -16.66 10.41
C ILE A 283 -14.09 -16.18 10.09
N THR A 284 -13.62 -15.12 10.75
CA THR A 284 -12.26 -14.59 10.55
C THR A 284 -11.20 -15.65 10.82
N THR A 285 -11.37 -16.40 11.92
CA THR A 285 -10.44 -17.45 12.34
C THR A 285 -10.41 -18.59 11.33
N ILE A 286 -11.58 -19.07 10.88
CA ILE A 286 -11.72 -20.10 9.86
C ILE A 286 -11.02 -19.66 8.58
N ARG A 287 -11.33 -18.46 8.08
CA ARG A 287 -10.81 -17.94 6.82
C ARG A 287 -9.29 -17.85 6.82
N ILE A 288 -8.69 -17.35 7.91
CA ILE A 288 -7.23 -17.26 8.04
C ILE A 288 -6.63 -18.67 8.07
N ARG A 289 -7.13 -19.54 8.95
CA ARG A 289 -6.62 -20.91 9.13
C ARG A 289 -6.72 -21.76 7.87
N VAL A 290 -7.85 -21.69 7.16
CA VAL A 290 -8.08 -22.45 5.93
C VAL A 290 -7.26 -21.87 4.78
N LEU A 291 -7.07 -20.55 4.70
CA LEU A 291 -6.15 -19.96 3.71
C LEU A 291 -4.69 -20.37 3.95
N ASP A 292 -4.23 -20.37 5.21
CA ASP A 292 -2.90 -20.88 5.57
C ASP A 292 -2.73 -22.35 5.18
N TRP A 293 -3.74 -23.18 5.48
CA TRP A 293 -3.75 -24.59 5.07
C TRP A 293 -3.74 -24.77 3.54
N LEU A 294 -4.63 -24.07 2.81
CA LEU A 294 -4.66 -24.11 1.34
C LEU A 294 -3.31 -23.73 0.75
N TYR A 295 -2.65 -22.69 1.29
CA TYR A 295 -1.33 -22.29 0.84
C TYR A 295 -0.28 -23.39 1.04
N ILE A 296 -0.28 -24.06 2.19
CA ILE A 296 0.67 -25.15 2.48
C ILE A 296 0.45 -26.32 1.52
N GLU A 297 -0.80 -26.74 1.32
CA GLU A 297 -1.15 -27.90 0.49
C GLU A 297 -0.94 -27.64 -1.01
N LEU A 298 -1.20 -26.41 -1.47
CA LEU A 298 -1.31 -26.12 -2.90
C LEU A 298 -0.07 -25.40 -3.48
N LYS A 299 0.80 -24.79 -2.67
CA LYS A 299 1.98 -24.08 -3.19
C LYS A 299 2.88 -24.95 -4.07
N ARG A 300 2.91 -26.28 -3.85
CA ARG A 300 3.68 -27.24 -4.66
C ARG A 300 3.26 -27.30 -6.14
N TYR A 301 2.04 -26.87 -6.46
CA TYR A 301 1.55 -26.82 -7.84
C TYR A 301 2.04 -25.57 -8.59
N ILE A 302 2.68 -24.61 -7.91
CA ILE A 302 3.42 -23.51 -8.53
C ILE A 302 4.89 -23.92 -8.55
N CYS A 303 5.32 -24.57 -9.63
CA CYS A 303 6.70 -25.02 -9.81
C CYS A 303 7.11 -24.94 -11.28
N MET A 304 8.40 -24.68 -11.55
CA MET A 304 8.96 -24.52 -12.89
C MET A 304 8.91 -25.80 -13.74
N GLN A 305 8.49 -26.92 -13.16
CA GLN A 305 8.48 -28.25 -13.79
C GLN A 305 9.87 -28.68 -14.27
N THR A 306 9.95 -29.81 -14.95
CA THR A 306 11.20 -30.29 -15.54
C THR A 306 11.55 -29.51 -16.81
N LEU A 307 12.83 -29.55 -17.19
CA LEU A 307 13.28 -29.03 -18.48
C LEU A 307 12.45 -29.61 -19.64
N GLN A 308 12.26 -30.93 -19.66
CA GLN A 308 11.47 -31.60 -20.70
C GLN A 308 10.05 -31.03 -20.78
N PHE A 309 9.36 -30.89 -19.64
CA PHE A 309 8.02 -30.30 -19.62
C PHE A 309 8.02 -28.88 -20.20
N ARG A 310 8.99 -28.04 -19.82
CA ARG A 310 9.10 -26.67 -20.34
C ARG A 310 9.39 -26.65 -21.85
N MET A 311 10.21 -27.56 -22.35
CA MET A 311 10.49 -27.73 -23.78
C MET A 311 9.24 -28.18 -24.55
N ASP A 312 8.50 -29.17 -24.04
CA ASP A 312 7.25 -29.66 -24.66
C ASP A 312 6.16 -28.58 -24.70
N ASN A 313 6.25 -27.59 -23.80
CA ASN A 313 5.32 -26.47 -23.69
C ASN A 313 5.92 -25.14 -24.19
N SER A 314 7.05 -25.20 -24.88
CA SER A 314 7.76 -24.05 -25.42
C SER A 314 7.22 -23.64 -26.78
N GLU A 315 7.55 -22.43 -27.21
CA GLU A 315 7.25 -21.95 -28.54
C GLU A 315 8.42 -21.16 -29.10
N GLU A 316 8.68 -21.31 -30.40
CA GLU A 316 9.77 -20.61 -31.06
C GLU A 316 9.35 -19.20 -31.46
N TYR A 317 10.11 -18.21 -31.01
CA TYR A 317 9.96 -16.81 -31.37
C TYR A 317 11.32 -16.23 -31.72
N PHE A 318 11.45 -15.58 -32.88
CA PHE A 318 12.69 -14.90 -33.30
C PHE A 318 13.92 -15.81 -33.29
N LYS A 319 13.78 -17.09 -33.66
CA LYS A 319 14.82 -18.13 -33.60
C LYS A 319 15.29 -18.48 -32.18
N HIS A 320 14.55 -18.05 -31.17
CA HIS A 320 14.75 -18.43 -29.79
C HIS A 320 13.61 -19.30 -29.32
N LEU A 321 13.94 -20.37 -28.61
CA LEU A 321 12.96 -21.22 -27.98
C LEU A 321 12.54 -20.58 -26.65
N ILE A 322 11.34 -20.00 -26.64
CA ILE A 322 10.78 -19.37 -25.45
C ILE A 322 10.10 -20.45 -24.63
N THR A 323 10.63 -20.71 -23.44
CA THR A 323 10.05 -21.68 -22.51
C THR A 323 9.25 -21.01 -21.40
N ILE A 324 9.49 -19.72 -21.16
CA ILE A 324 8.86 -18.94 -20.09
C ILE A 324 8.43 -17.56 -20.59
N ILE A 325 7.25 -17.12 -20.18
CA ILE A 325 6.70 -15.79 -20.34
C ILE A 325 6.58 -15.16 -18.95
N ILE A 326 7.09 -13.95 -18.81
CA ILE A 326 6.96 -13.15 -17.58
C ILE A 326 6.12 -11.90 -17.80
N ASP A 327 5.32 -11.55 -16.80
CA ASP A 327 4.64 -10.26 -16.75
C ASP A 327 4.26 -9.91 -15.29
N GLY A 328 4.17 -8.61 -15.03
CA GLY A 328 3.81 -8.05 -13.74
C GLY A 328 2.32 -7.72 -13.64
N SER A 329 1.71 -7.97 -12.48
CA SER A 329 0.34 -7.55 -12.20
C SER A 329 0.29 -6.69 -10.94
N GLU A 330 -0.47 -5.61 -11.02
CA GLU A 330 -0.77 -4.77 -9.86
C GLU A 330 -2.17 -5.07 -9.31
N GLN A 331 -2.29 -5.11 -7.98
CA GLN A 331 -3.54 -5.17 -7.24
C GLN A 331 -3.66 -3.93 -6.35
N PRO A 332 -4.79 -3.20 -6.35
CA PRO A 332 -4.94 -2.02 -5.50
C PRO A 332 -4.85 -2.37 -4.01
N ALA A 333 -4.30 -1.46 -3.21
CA ALA A 333 -4.20 -1.58 -1.75
C ALA A 333 -4.81 -0.34 -1.08
N PHE A 334 -5.18 -0.44 0.21
CA PHE A 334 -5.50 0.76 0.99
C PHE A 334 -4.23 1.55 1.30
N CYS A 335 -4.41 2.87 1.41
CA CYS A 335 -3.42 3.75 2.00
C CYS A 335 -3.27 3.39 3.48
N CYS A 336 -2.02 3.35 3.96
CA CYS A 336 -1.73 3.28 5.38
C CYS A 336 -1.59 4.70 5.93
N ASP A 337 -2.03 4.92 7.17
CA ASP A 337 -1.86 6.22 7.85
C ASP A 337 -0.37 6.58 8.08
N SER A 338 0.53 5.61 7.91
CA SER A 338 1.98 5.81 7.91
C SER A 338 2.45 6.38 6.58
N ALA A 339 3.08 7.57 6.62
CA ALA A 339 3.65 8.21 5.44
C ALA A 339 4.73 7.36 4.73
N ILE A 340 5.47 6.54 5.49
CA ILE A 340 6.47 5.62 4.94
C ILE A 340 5.77 4.56 4.08
N LEU A 341 4.74 3.92 4.63
CA LEU A 341 3.99 2.89 3.92
C LEU A 341 3.19 3.47 2.75
N ASP A 342 2.62 4.66 2.89
CA ASP A 342 1.98 5.40 1.80
C ASP A 342 2.94 5.53 0.60
N PHE A 343 4.15 6.04 0.84
CA PHE A 343 5.17 6.21 -0.19
C PHE A 343 5.66 4.90 -0.83
N GLU A 344 5.74 3.81 -0.06
CA GLU A 344 6.15 2.52 -0.57
C GLU A 344 5.07 1.87 -1.43
N PHE A 345 3.81 1.92 -1.02
CA PHE A 345 2.72 1.28 -1.76
C PHE A 345 2.26 2.11 -2.96
N TYR A 346 2.62 3.39 -3.06
CA TYR A 346 2.24 4.25 -4.17
C TYR A 346 2.93 3.86 -5.50
N SER A 347 2.16 3.37 -6.45
CA SER A 347 2.59 3.15 -7.83
C SER A 347 2.41 4.42 -8.65
N ALA A 348 3.52 5.04 -9.05
CA ALA A 348 3.49 6.19 -9.95
C ALA A 348 2.92 5.82 -11.34
N LYS A 349 3.16 4.59 -11.80
CA LYS A 349 2.66 4.05 -13.08
C LYS A 349 1.13 3.99 -13.12
N LYS A 350 0.49 3.64 -12.01
CA LYS A 350 -0.97 3.51 -11.91
C LYS A 350 -1.65 4.65 -11.16
N ASN A 351 -0.87 5.60 -10.64
CA ASN A 351 -1.36 6.73 -9.86
C ASN A 351 -2.28 6.28 -8.69
N GLN A 352 -1.91 5.18 -8.03
CA GLN A 352 -2.68 4.59 -6.93
C GLN A 352 -1.77 3.76 -6.01
N HIS A 353 -2.24 3.51 -4.78
CA HIS A 353 -1.65 2.51 -3.91
C HIS A 353 -1.93 1.11 -4.43
N SER A 354 -0.88 0.31 -4.61
CA SER A 354 -0.97 -1.06 -5.10
C SER A 354 0.09 -1.94 -4.46
N ILE A 355 -0.10 -3.23 -4.63
CA ILE A 355 0.95 -4.23 -4.55
C ILE A 355 1.23 -4.74 -5.96
N THR A 356 2.46 -5.18 -6.20
CA THR A 356 2.89 -5.79 -7.45
C THR A 356 3.30 -7.24 -7.21
N ILE A 357 3.09 -8.08 -8.22
CA ILE A 357 3.49 -9.48 -8.26
C ILE A 357 3.95 -9.84 -9.68
N LEU A 358 5.03 -10.62 -9.77
CA LEU A 358 5.55 -11.16 -11.02
C LEU A 358 5.05 -12.60 -11.18
N MET A 359 4.56 -12.92 -12.38
CA MET A 359 4.28 -14.30 -12.79
C MET A 359 5.31 -14.74 -13.81
N ALA A 360 5.78 -15.99 -13.70
CA ALA A 360 6.46 -16.70 -14.78
C ALA A 360 5.65 -17.94 -15.14
N MET A 361 5.32 -18.10 -16.42
CA MET A 361 4.51 -19.22 -16.91
C MET A 361 5.04 -19.76 -18.24
N THR A 362 4.76 -21.02 -18.56
CA THR A 362 5.04 -21.56 -19.89
C THR A 362 4.12 -20.92 -20.95
N PRO A 363 4.49 -20.92 -22.24
CA PRO A 363 3.60 -20.52 -23.33
C PRO A 363 2.23 -21.21 -23.33
N SER A 364 2.15 -22.47 -22.91
CA SER A 364 0.89 -23.22 -22.74
C SER A 364 0.04 -22.76 -21.53
N GLY A 365 0.60 -21.95 -20.64
CA GLY A 365 -0.11 -21.33 -19.52
C GLY A 365 0.02 -22.07 -18.18
N HIS A 366 0.99 -22.98 -18.02
CA HIS A 366 1.35 -23.53 -16.71
C HIS A 366 2.12 -22.47 -15.92
N ILE A 367 1.63 -22.11 -14.73
CA ILE A 367 2.27 -21.13 -13.86
C ILE A 367 3.44 -21.81 -13.14
N GLY A 368 4.67 -21.44 -13.51
CA GLY A 368 5.88 -21.99 -12.93
C GLY A 368 6.32 -21.28 -11.67
N TYR A 369 6.10 -19.96 -11.62
CA TYR A 369 6.52 -19.12 -10.51
C TYR A 369 5.56 -17.95 -10.30
N LEU A 370 5.33 -17.64 -9.02
CA LEU A 370 4.70 -16.40 -8.56
C LEU A 370 5.63 -15.78 -7.53
N SER A 371 6.03 -14.53 -7.73
CA SER A 371 6.89 -13.86 -6.76
C SER A 371 6.15 -13.59 -5.45
N PRO A 372 6.88 -13.40 -4.33
CA PRO A 372 6.34 -12.64 -3.22
C PRO A 372 5.72 -11.32 -3.71
N CYS A 373 4.70 -10.83 -3.03
CA CYS A 373 4.13 -9.53 -3.34
C CYS A 373 5.06 -8.42 -2.83
N PHE A 374 5.20 -7.34 -3.60
CA PHE A 374 5.96 -6.15 -3.24
C PHE A 374 5.07 -4.91 -3.26
N PRO A 375 5.45 -3.82 -2.58
CA PRO A 375 4.74 -2.54 -2.70
C PRO A 375 4.76 -2.01 -4.13
N GLY A 376 3.70 -1.33 -4.55
CA GLY A 376 3.48 -0.87 -5.93
C GLY A 376 4.52 0.09 -6.51
N ARG A 377 5.36 0.68 -5.66
CA ARG A 377 6.53 1.48 -6.10
C ARG A 377 7.59 0.64 -6.81
N VAL A 378 7.75 -0.63 -6.43
CA VAL A 378 8.75 -1.52 -7.01
C VAL A 378 8.38 -1.79 -8.46
N ASN A 379 9.26 -1.41 -9.39
CA ASN A 379 9.01 -1.60 -10.81
C ASN A 379 9.32 -3.04 -11.26
N ASP A 380 8.89 -3.40 -12.46
CA ASP A 380 8.97 -4.77 -12.99
C ASP A 380 10.42 -5.28 -13.11
N ASN A 381 11.38 -4.40 -13.46
CA ASN A 381 12.80 -4.73 -13.57
C ASN A 381 13.44 -4.99 -12.18
N GLU A 382 13.16 -4.11 -11.21
CA GLU A 382 13.59 -4.28 -9.83
C GLU A 382 12.99 -5.55 -9.21
N LEU A 383 11.71 -5.81 -9.50
CA LEU A 383 11.01 -7.00 -9.06
C LEU A 383 11.66 -8.28 -9.61
N PHE A 384 12.01 -8.29 -10.91
CA PHE A 384 12.76 -9.38 -11.52
C PHE A 384 14.10 -9.58 -10.81
N ASN A 385 14.91 -8.54 -10.67
CA ASN A 385 16.24 -8.66 -10.06
C ASN A 385 16.20 -9.17 -8.61
N LYS A 386 15.17 -8.82 -7.85
CA LYS A 386 14.98 -9.30 -6.47
C LYS A 386 14.57 -10.76 -6.37
N THR A 387 13.99 -11.34 -7.41
CA THR A 387 13.27 -12.62 -7.33
C THR A 387 13.81 -13.70 -8.26
N SER A 388 14.54 -13.30 -9.31
CA SER A 388 14.93 -14.18 -10.42
C SER A 388 16.00 -15.20 -10.07
N SER A 389 16.87 -14.90 -9.11
CA SER A 389 17.93 -15.84 -8.67
C SER A 389 17.40 -17.21 -8.26
N HIS A 390 16.19 -17.27 -7.69
CA HIS A 390 15.58 -18.50 -7.20
C HIS A 390 15.11 -19.43 -8.32
N TRP A 391 14.55 -18.89 -9.40
CA TRP A 391 13.92 -19.70 -10.45
C TRP A 391 14.72 -19.74 -11.75
N LEU A 392 15.58 -18.75 -12.01
CA LEU A 392 16.52 -18.79 -13.15
C LEU A 392 17.55 -19.90 -13.02
N SER A 393 17.91 -20.27 -11.78
CA SER A 393 18.85 -21.37 -11.51
C SER A 393 18.29 -22.73 -11.87
N GLU A 394 16.96 -22.86 -11.99
CA GLU A 394 16.26 -24.07 -12.45
C GLU A 394 16.18 -24.16 -13.99
N MET A 395 16.58 -23.10 -14.71
CA MET A 395 16.50 -23.03 -16.17
C MET A 395 17.85 -23.35 -16.84
N ASP A 396 17.81 -24.21 -17.86
CA ASP A 396 18.97 -24.57 -18.67
C ASP A 396 19.43 -23.40 -19.55
N ALA A 397 20.71 -23.28 -19.87
CA ALA A 397 21.27 -22.17 -20.64
C ALA A 397 20.64 -21.98 -22.03
N SER A 398 20.04 -23.02 -22.61
CA SER A 398 19.34 -22.98 -23.90
C SER A 398 17.95 -22.33 -23.84
N GLU A 399 17.39 -22.12 -22.64
CA GLU A 399 16.04 -21.60 -22.48
C GLU A 399 16.00 -20.06 -22.46
N PHE A 400 15.03 -19.48 -23.15
CA PHE A 400 14.81 -18.04 -23.16
C PHE A 400 13.47 -17.64 -22.54
N ILE A 401 13.46 -16.42 -21.98
CA ILE A 401 12.30 -15.82 -21.34
C ILE A 401 11.76 -14.73 -22.24
N PHE A 402 10.45 -14.64 -22.34
CA PHE A 402 9.77 -13.54 -23.01
C PHE A 402 9.20 -12.58 -21.97
N GLY A 403 9.47 -11.28 -22.11
CA GLY A 403 8.92 -10.23 -21.26
C GLY A 403 8.51 -8.99 -22.06
N ASP A 404 7.75 -8.10 -21.43
CA ASP A 404 7.46 -6.79 -22.02
C ASP A 404 8.71 -5.87 -22.06
N SER A 405 8.58 -4.69 -22.67
CA SER A 405 9.70 -3.74 -22.80
C SER A 405 10.24 -3.23 -21.45
N GLY A 406 9.51 -3.39 -20.34
CA GLY A 406 9.98 -3.07 -18.99
C GLY A 406 11.09 -4.00 -18.49
N PHE A 407 11.22 -5.18 -19.11
CA PHE A 407 12.27 -6.16 -18.79
C PHE A 407 13.49 -6.07 -19.72
N LYS A 408 13.59 -5.02 -20.54
CA LYS A 408 14.70 -4.86 -21.51
C LYS A 408 16.06 -4.81 -20.79
N GLY A 409 17.02 -5.57 -21.31
CA GLY A 409 18.38 -5.65 -20.77
C GLY A 409 18.57 -6.66 -19.65
N LEU A 410 17.54 -7.44 -19.30
CA LEU A 410 17.65 -8.48 -18.28
C LEU A 410 18.20 -9.80 -18.85
N PRO A 411 18.92 -10.59 -18.03
CA PRO A 411 19.53 -11.84 -18.48
C PRO A 411 18.49 -12.80 -19.08
N ARG A 412 18.77 -13.28 -20.30
CA ARG A 412 17.95 -14.27 -21.01
C ARG A 412 16.51 -13.81 -21.33
N VAL A 413 16.20 -12.52 -21.13
CA VAL A 413 14.88 -11.96 -21.45
C VAL A 413 14.89 -11.32 -22.83
N ILE A 414 14.03 -11.84 -23.70
CA ILE A 414 13.69 -11.30 -25.01
C ILE A 414 12.48 -10.38 -24.84
N THR A 415 12.60 -9.18 -25.38
CA THR A 415 11.57 -8.14 -25.31
C THR A 415 11.19 -7.67 -26.71
N PRO A 416 10.01 -7.03 -26.88
CA PRO A 416 9.59 -6.55 -28.20
C PRO A 416 10.65 -5.65 -28.85
N PRO A 417 11.05 -5.92 -30.11
CA PRO A 417 11.91 -5.04 -30.87
C PRO A 417 11.12 -3.79 -31.28
N ASP A 418 11.86 -2.74 -31.63
CA ASP A 418 11.25 -1.47 -32.01
C ASP A 418 10.48 -1.56 -33.35
N ASP A 419 10.82 -2.56 -34.19
CA ASP A 419 10.19 -2.86 -35.48
C ASP A 419 8.67 -3.14 -35.35
N PRO A 420 7.81 -2.30 -35.97
CA PRO A 420 6.36 -2.48 -35.97
C PRO A 420 5.87 -3.82 -36.52
N SER A 421 6.57 -4.43 -37.47
CA SER A 421 6.16 -5.67 -38.14
C SER A 421 6.13 -6.87 -37.17
N LEU A 422 7.01 -6.84 -36.16
CA LEU A 422 7.15 -7.91 -35.17
C LEU A 422 6.22 -7.71 -33.95
N ARG A 423 5.68 -6.50 -33.76
CA ARG A 423 4.80 -6.18 -32.62
C ARG A 423 3.55 -7.05 -32.55
N LYS A 424 3.01 -7.49 -33.68
CA LYS A 424 1.82 -8.36 -33.72
C LYS A 424 2.09 -9.70 -33.02
N ILE A 425 3.27 -10.28 -33.26
CA ILE A 425 3.71 -11.54 -32.64
C ILE A 425 3.93 -11.34 -31.13
N PHE A 426 4.59 -10.24 -30.74
CA PHE A 426 4.77 -9.94 -29.31
C PHE A 426 3.44 -9.71 -28.59
N SER A 427 2.48 -9.05 -29.26
CA SER A 427 1.15 -8.83 -28.70
C SER A 427 0.42 -10.14 -28.46
N SER A 428 0.52 -11.15 -29.33
CA SER A 428 -0.15 -12.43 -29.13
C SER A 428 0.39 -13.21 -27.93
N VAL A 429 1.71 -13.17 -27.69
CA VAL A 429 2.33 -13.81 -26.52
C VAL A 429 1.90 -13.13 -25.23
N ARG A 430 1.94 -11.79 -25.20
CA ARG A 430 1.49 -11.00 -24.05
C ARG A 430 0.02 -11.26 -23.71
N ILE A 431 -0.85 -11.40 -24.71
CA ILE A 431 -2.27 -11.73 -24.49
C ILE A 431 -2.43 -13.02 -23.69
N ARG A 432 -1.51 -14.01 -23.80
CA ARG A 432 -1.62 -15.26 -23.05
C ARG A 432 -1.39 -15.08 -21.55
N VAL A 433 -0.34 -14.36 -21.16
CA VAL A 433 -0.08 -14.07 -19.74
C VAL A 433 -1.15 -13.14 -19.16
N GLU A 434 -1.63 -12.17 -19.94
CA GLU A 434 -2.77 -11.33 -19.54
C GLU A 434 -4.07 -12.14 -19.37
N ASN A 435 -4.32 -13.13 -20.23
CA ASN A 435 -5.44 -14.05 -20.10
C ASN A 435 -5.31 -14.92 -18.85
N LYS A 436 -4.10 -15.39 -18.52
CA LYS A 436 -3.84 -16.14 -17.28
C LYS A 436 -4.04 -15.27 -16.04
N PHE A 437 -3.59 -14.02 -16.06
CA PHE A 437 -3.93 -13.05 -15.02
C PHE A 437 -5.43 -12.79 -14.91
N ARG A 438 -6.15 -12.74 -16.03
CA ARG A 438 -7.62 -12.61 -16.04
C ARG A 438 -8.28 -13.82 -15.39
N GLU A 439 -7.77 -15.02 -15.65
CA GLU A 439 -8.23 -16.26 -15.02
C GLU A 439 -8.03 -16.23 -13.50
N ILE A 440 -6.90 -15.72 -12.99
CA ILE A 440 -6.72 -15.51 -11.55
C ILE A 440 -7.66 -14.42 -11.01
N LYS A 441 -7.82 -13.31 -11.73
CA LYS A 441 -8.60 -12.14 -11.31
C LYS A 441 -10.11 -12.34 -11.36
N ILE A 442 -10.61 -13.52 -11.77
CA ILE A 442 -11.99 -13.91 -11.48
C ILE A 442 -12.23 -14.03 -9.97
N PHE A 443 -11.18 -14.31 -9.19
CA PHE A 443 -11.19 -14.25 -7.74
C PHE A 443 -10.99 -12.80 -7.32
N LYS A 444 -12.08 -12.19 -6.82
CA LYS A 444 -12.08 -10.79 -6.42
C LYS A 444 -11.02 -10.50 -5.35
N SER A 445 -10.60 -11.48 -4.55
CA SER A 445 -9.52 -11.30 -3.58
C SER A 445 -8.14 -11.00 -4.18
N CYS A 446 -7.93 -11.27 -5.47
CA CYS A 446 -6.70 -10.97 -6.23
C CYS A 446 -6.86 -9.76 -7.17
N LYS A 447 -8.10 -9.25 -7.33
CA LYS A 447 -8.43 -8.14 -8.24
C LYS A 447 -8.77 -6.85 -7.48
N GLU A 448 -9.61 -6.97 -6.47
CA GLU A 448 -10.13 -5.83 -5.74
C GLU A 448 -9.10 -5.26 -4.76
N ARG A 449 -9.40 -4.05 -4.28
CA ARG A 449 -8.57 -3.36 -3.31
C ARG A 449 -8.44 -4.19 -2.04
N ILE A 450 -7.21 -4.49 -1.63
CA ILE A 450 -6.95 -5.26 -0.41
C ILE A 450 -7.53 -4.56 0.80
N ARG A 451 -8.47 -5.21 1.52
CA ARG A 451 -9.22 -4.64 2.66
C ARG A 451 -8.63 -4.94 4.04
N ILE A 452 -7.38 -5.40 4.11
CA ILE A 452 -6.75 -5.75 5.37
C ILE A 452 -6.36 -4.45 6.07
N LYS A 453 -7.03 -4.15 7.19
CA LYS A 453 -6.71 -3.04 8.07
C LYS A 453 -5.58 -3.46 9.01
N THR A 454 -4.36 -3.50 8.49
CA THR A 454 -3.15 -3.72 9.30
C THR A 454 -2.12 -2.65 8.94
N GLN A 455 -1.41 -2.16 9.94
CA GLN A 455 -0.24 -1.29 9.72
C GLN A 455 1.01 -2.11 9.35
N SER A 456 0.91 -3.45 9.35
CA SER A 456 2.03 -4.33 9.01
C SER A 456 2.13 -4.54 7.50
N LYS A 457 3.10 -3.89 6.88
CA LYS A 457 3.52 -4.15 5.49
C LYS A 457 3.68 -5.65 5.22
N THR A 458 4.41 -6.35 6.08
CA THR A 458 4.73 -7.77 5.92
C THR A 458 3.47 -8.62 5.89
N GLU A 459 2.49 -8.32 6.74
CA GLU A 459 1.25 -9.08 6.82
C GLU A 459 0.38 -8.89 5.57
N VAL A 460 0.23 -7.65 5.09
CA VAL A 460 -0.51 -7.35 3.85
C VAL A 460 0.09 -8.10 2.67
N LEU A 461 1.41 -8.01 2.50
CA LEU A 461 2.12 -8.66 1.39
C LEU A 461 2.05 -10.19 1.50
N ARG A 462 2.18 -10.75 2.71
CA ARG A 462 2.07 -12.21 2.95
C ARG A 462 0.69 -12.73 2.57
N ILE A 463 -0.38 -12.12 3.08
CA ILE A 463 -1.74 -12.59 2.84
C ILE A 463 -2.10 -12.43 1.35
N ALA A 464 -1.68 -11.34 0.72
CA ALA A 464 -1.86 -11.17 -0.72
C ALA A 464 -1.15 -12.27 -1.51
N HIS A 465 0.13 -12.52 -1.22
CA HIS A 465 0.91 -13.56 -1.88
C HIS A 465 0.24 -14.94 -1.75
N MET A 466 -0.23 -15.30 -0.55
CA MET A 466 -0.93 -16.56 -0.35
C MET A 466 -2.19 -16.70 -1.21
N ARG A 467 -3.01 -15.64 -1.32
CA ARG A 467 -4.20 -15.63 -2.19
C ARG A 467 -3.79 -15.86 -3.64
N TRP A 468 -2.76 -15.17 -4.11
CA TRP A 468 -2.23 -15.33 -5.46
C TRP A 468 -1.73 -16.75 -5.73
N VAL A 469 -0.97 -17.34 -4.81
CA VAL A 469 -0.46 -18.72 -4.95
C VAL A 469 -1.57 -19.76 -4.93
N VAL A 470 -2.51 -19.65 -3.98
CA VAL A 470 -3.66 -20.58 -3.88
C VAL A 470 -4.50 -20.52 -5.15
N VAL A 471 -4.83 -19.33 -5.64
CA VAL A 471 -5.62 -19.17 -6.87
C VAL A 471 -4.83 -19.58 -8.11
N GLY A 472 -3.53 -19.30 -8.17
CA GLY A 472 -2.65 -19.78 -9.23
C GLY A 472 -2.62 -21.31 -9.29
N ALA A 473 -2.59 -21.98 -8.14
CA ALA A 473 -2.64 -23.43 -8.06
C ALA A 473 -3.98 -23.97 -8.58
N PHE A 474 -5.11 -23.32 -8.28
CA PHE A 474 -6.40 -23.68 -8.88
C PHE A 474 -6.37 -23.62 -10.40
N CYS A 475 -5.67 -22.64 -10.98
CA CYS A 475 -5.51 -22.51 -12.43
C CYS A 475 -4.68 -23.67 -13.00
N ASN A 476 -3.56 -24.03 -12.37
CA ASN A 476 -2.72 -25.16 -12.82
C ASN A 476 -3.44 -26.51 -12.68
N LEU A 477 -4.30 -26.66 -11.67
CA LEU A 477 -5.15 -27.83 -11.48
C LEU A 477 -6.38 -27.86 -12.39
N ASN A 478 -6.57 -26.85 -13.24
CA ASN A 478 -7.74 -26.64 -14.09
C ASN A 478 -9.08 -26.58 -13.32
N TRP A 479 -9.06 -26.30 -12.02
CA TRP A 479 -10.28 -26.20 -11.21
C TRP A 479 -11.09 -24.94 -11.52
N THR A 480 -10.46 -23.91 -12.08
CA THR A 480 -11.09 -22.64 -12.47
C THR A 480 -11.95 -22.72 -13.73
N ARG A 481 -11.88 -23.83 -14.48
CA ARG A 481 -12.64 -24.02 -15.71
C ARG A 481 -13.91 -24.80 -15.42
N TYR A 482 -15.04 -24.23 -15.81
CA TYR A 482 -16.31 -24.96 -15.84
C TYR A 482 -16.37 -25.76 -17.14
N SER A 483 -16.34 -27.09 -17.04
CA SER A 483 -16.49 -28.00 -18.17
C SER A 483 -17.94 -28.48 -18.21
N ASN A 484 -18.70 -28.09 -19.24
CA ASN A 484 -20.03 -28.67 -19.49
C ASN A 484 -19.96 -30.17 -19.84
N LYS A 485 -18.75 -30.70 -20.14
CA LYS A 485 -18.55 -32.09 -20.55
C LYS A 485 -18.59 -33.08 -19.39
N ASP A 486 -18.41 -32.63 -18.16
CA ASP A 486 -18.48 -33.49 -16.98
C ASP A 486 -19.93 -33.91 -16.64
N PHE A 487 -20.93 -33.35 -17.35
CA PHE A 487 -22.35 -33.68 -17.22
C PHE A 487 -22.81 -34.85 -18.11
N GLU A 488 -21.99 -35.28 -19.08
CA GLU A 488 -22.34 -36.41 -19.99
C GLU A 488 -21.91 -37.79 -19.44
N MET A 489 -21.36 -37.85 -18.21
CA MET A 489 -20.85 -39.09 -17.60
C MET A 489 -21.38 -39.38 -16.18
N SER A 490 -22.38 -38.64 -15.68
CA SER A 490 -23.02 -38.89 -14.39
C SER A 490 -24.43 -39.45 -14.54
#